data_AF-A0A0N0P3T0-F1
#
_entry.id   AF-A0A0N0P3T0-F1
#
_cell.length_a   1.000
_cell.length_b   1.000
_cell.length_c   1.000
_cell.angle_alpha   90.00
_cell.angle_beta   90.00
_cell.angle_gamma   90.00
#
_symmetry.space_group_name_H-M   'P 1'
#
loop_
_entity.id
_entity.type
_entity.pdbx_description
1 polymer ?
#
loop_
_entity_poly.entity_id
_entity_poly.type
_entity_poly.pdbx_seq_one_letter_code
_entity_poly.pdbx_strand_id
1 'polypeptide(L)'
;MRNDQECFEILKRVCVEKLPGGDAGFEIIKEPMFGAEDFSEFERVVPGCFGNFGVKNEAIGACHECHNSAYKADEAGFETAVRIHVGLIEELLMD
;
A
#
# COMPACT_ATOMS: atom_id res chain seq x y z
N MET A 1 -4.41 2.22 13.36
CA MET A 1 -3.06 2.26 12.78
C MET A 1 -2.48 3.65 12.95
N ARG A 2 -1.19 3.74 13.26
CA ARG A 2 -0.46 4.99 13.36
C ARG A 2 0.86 4.81 12.61
N ASN A 3 0.87 5.21 11.35
CA ASN A 3 2.07 5.18 10.53
C ASN A 3 3.15 6.08 11.14
N ASP A 4 4.34 5.51 11.34
CA ASP A 4 5.53 6.26 11.70
C ASP A 4 5.99 7.14 10.52
N GLN A 5 6.47 8.36 10.83
CA GLN A 5 6.82 9.34 9.80
C GLN A 5 8.02 8.89 8.95
N GLU A 6 9.03 8.26 9.55
CA GLU A 6 10.22 7.81 8.83
C GLU A 6 9.87 6.61 7.94
N CYS A 7 9.13 5.64 8.48
CA CYS A 7 8.62 4.51 7.69
C CYS A 7 7.73 4.96 6.52
N PHE A 8 6.92 6.01 6.71
CA PHE A 8 6.13 6.60 5.64
C PHE A 8 6.99 7.21 4.54
N GLU A 9 8.03 7.98 4.88
CA GLU A 9 8.91 8.57 3.86
C GLU A 9 9.69 7.51 3.08
N ILE A 10 10.09 6.41 3.73
CA ILE A 10 10.72 5.25 3.06
C ILE A 10 9.74 4.61 2.08
N LEU A 11 8.51 4.30 2.52
CA LEU A 11 7.48 3.73 1.65
C LEU A 11 7.19 4.64 0.46
N LYS A 12 7.03 5.94 0.71
CA LYS A 12 6.81 6.94 -0.34
C LYS A 12 7.96 6.98 -1.33
N ARG A 13 9.21 7.00 -0.86
CA ARG A 13 10.39 6.99 -1.74
C ARG A 13 10.38 5.78 -2.67
N VAL A 14 10.15 4.58 -2.12
CA VAL A 14 10.06 3.35 -2.92
C VAL A 14 8.92 3.45 -3.95
N CYS A 15 7.74 3.88 -3.53
CA CYS A 15 6.60 4.02 -4.44
C CYS A 15 6.83 5.04 -5.56
N VAL A 16 7.45 6.17 -5.26
CA VAL A 16 7.67 7.27 -6.22
C VAL A 16 8.88 7.03 -7.12
N GLU A 17 9.97 6.51 -6.58
CA GLU A 17 11.24 6.40 -7.32
C GLU A 17 11.40 5.05 -8.04
N LYS A 18 10.83 3.97 -7.49
CA LYS A 18 11.05 2.60 -8.01
C LYS A 18 9.87 2.02 -8.80
N LEU A 19 8.68 2.64 -8.76
CA LEU A 19 7.52 2.16 -9.51
C LEU A 19 7.28 2.93 -10.82
N PRO A 20 6.72 2.29 -11.87
CA PRO A 20 6.46 2.95 -13.15
C PRO A 20 5.55 4.17 -13.09
N GLY A 21 4.68 4.26 -12.07
CA GLY A 21 3.73 5.36 -11.90
C GLY A 21 4.34 6.67 -11.41
N GLY A 22 5.54 6.63 -10.82
CA GLY A 22 6.19 7.80 -10.25
C GLY A 22 5.30 8.54 -9.23
N ASP A 23 5.45 9.86 -9.17
CA ASP A 23 4.59 10.73 -8.36
C ASP A 23 3.10 10.60 -8.71
N ALA A 24 2.77 10.36 -9.99
CA ALA A 24 1.39 10.23 -10.44
C ALA A 24 0.70 8.95 -9.93
N GLY A 25 1.49 7.95 -9.53
CA GLY A 25 1.03 6.68 -8.98
C GLY A 25 0.91 6.66 -7.45
N PHE A 26 1.21 7.76 -6.76
CA PHE A 26 1.20 7.82 -5.30
C PHE A 26 0.22 8.89 -4.80
N GLU A 27 -0.65 8.50 -3.87
CA GLU A 27 -1.61 9.40 -3.24
C GLU A 27 -1.53 9.29 -1.72
N ILE A 28 -1.53 10.45 -1.04
CA ILE A 28 -1.62 10.51 0.42
C ILE A 28 -3.09 10.48 0.82
N ILE A 29 -3.48 9.44 1.56
CA ILE A 29 -4.78 9.39 2.22
C ILE A 29 -4.77 10.40 3.37
N LYS A 30 -5.48 11.52 3.19
CA LYS A 30 -5.48 12.65 4.13
C LYS A 30 -6.31 12.39 5.40
N GLU A 31 -7.36 11.57 5.25
CA GLU A 31 -8.31 11.30 6.32
C GLU A 31 -8.13 9.89 6.88
N PRO A 32 -8.28 9.68 8.21
CA PRO A 32 -8.22 8.35 8.78
C PRO A 32 -9.33 7.45 8.22
N MET A 33 -9.00 6.18 8.01
CA MET A 33 -10.00 5.16 7.72
C MET A 33 -10.57 4.59 9.02
N PHE A 34 -11.87 4.29 9.05
CA PHE A 34 -12.56 3.67 10.21
C PHE A 34 -12.53 2.13 10.19
N GLY A 35 -11.84 1.53 9.21
CA GLY A 35 -11.58 0.08 9.20
C GLY A 35 -10.69 -0.32 10.37
N ALA A 36 -10.95 -1.50 10.93
CA ALA A 36 -10.10 -2.10 11.96
C ALA A 36 -9.14 -3.11 11.31
N GLU A 37 -7.85 -3.02 11.65
CA GLU A 37 -6.79 -3.87 11.11
C GLU A 37 -5.80 -4.21 12.23
N ASP A 38 -5.47 -5.50 12.38
CA ASP A 38 -4.64 -5.99 13.49
C ASP A 38 -3.15 -5.69 13.31
N PHE A 39 -2.74 -5.24 12.11
CA PHE A 39 -1.40 -4.70 11.86
C PHE A 39 -1.00 -3.62 12.87
N SER A 40 -1.98 -2.88 13.38
CA SER A 40 -1.77 -1.89 14.44
C SER A 40 -1.12 -2.44 15.71
N GLU A 41 -1.23 -3.74 16.00
CA GLU A 41 -0.55 -4.36 17.14
C GLU A 41 0.97 -4.49 16.90
N PHE A 42 1.44 -4.61 15.65
CA PHE A 42 2.87 -4.52 15.34
C PHE A 42 3.39 -3.09 15.51
N GLU A 43 2.63 -2.09 15.06
CA GLU A 43 2.96 -0.66 15.19
C GLU A 43 3.05 -0.18 16.65
N ARG A 44 2.49 -0.94 17.61
CA ARG A 44 2.64 -0.66 19.05
C ARG A 44 4.00 -1.02 19.61
N VAL A 45 4.75 -1.89 18.91
CA VAL A 45 6.02 -2.45 19.39
C VAL A 45 7.21 -1.88 18.61
N VAL A 46 7.06 -1.71 17.30
CA VAL A 46 8.12 -1.19 16.41
C VAL A 46 7.54 -0.15 15.44
N PRO A 47 8.36 0.80 14.93
CA PRO A 47 7.93 1.69 13.86
C PRO A 47 7.44 0.90 12.64
N GLY A 48 6.31 1.33 12.08
CA GLY A 48 5.69 0.69 10.92
C GLY A 48 4.90 1.71 10.10
N CYS A 49 4.64 1.36 8.83
CA CYS A 49 3.77 2.13 7.96
C CYS A 49 2.91 1.18 7.13
N PHE A 50 1.60 1.33 7.24
CA PHE A 50 0.62 0.61 6.46
C PHE A 50 0.13 1.45 5.28
N GLY A 51 0.16 0.87 4.07
CA GLY A 51 -0.26 1.53 2.82
C GLY A 51 -1.14 0.62 1.97
N ASN A 52 -1.97 1.23 1.12
CA ASN A 52 -2.84 0.52 0.18
C ASN A 52 -2.23 0.52 -1.23
N PHE A 53 -2.59 -0.48 -2.04
CA PHE A 53 -2.30 -0.49 -3.48
C PHE A 53 -3.58 -0.70 -4.28
N GLY A 54 -3.60 -0.19 -5.51
CA GLY A 54 -4.81 -0.18 -6.35
C GLY A 54 -5.10 -1.53 -7.00
N VAL A 55 -6.33 -2.03 -6.85
CA VAL A 55 -6.87 -3.22 -7.54
C VAL A 55 -8.23 -2.97 -8.20
N LYS A 56 -8.69 -1.71 -8.26
CA LYS A 56 -9.96 -1.33 -8.87
C LYS A 56 -9.84 -1.36 -10.39
N ASN A 57 -10.76 -2.04 -11.07
CA ASN A 57 -10.89 -2.01 -12.53
C ASN A 57 -12.36 -2.19 -12.97
N GLU A 58 -12.94 -1.13 -13.53
CA GLU A 58 -14.33 -1.09 -14.01
C GLU A 58 -14.56 -1.98 -15.23
N ALA A 59 -13.57 -2.17 -16.09
CA ALA A 59 -13.71 -2.96 -17.31
C ALA A 59 -13.95 -4.46 -17.01
N ILE A 60 -13.52 -4.93 -15.84
CA ILE A 60 -13.68 -6.34 -15.43
C ILE A 60 -14.61 -6.51 -14.22
N GLY A 61 -15.29 -5.45 -13.79
CA GLY A 61 -16.19 -5.44 -12.63
C GLY A 61 -15.49 -5.54 -11.26
N ALA A 62 -14.18 -5.29 -11.17
CA ALA A 62 -13.43 -5.25 -9.92
C ALA A 62 -13.63 -3.89 -9.23
N CYS A 63 -14.83 -3.64 -8.70
CA CYS A 63 -15.23 -2.31 -8.21
C CYS A 63 -15.96 -2.31 -6.87
N HIS A 64 -16.26 -3.48 -6.33
CA HIS A 64 -16.93 -3.61 -5.05
C HIS A 64 -15.90 -3.55 -3.92
N GLU A 65 -16.27 -2.91 -2.82
CA GLU A 65 -15.42 -2.79 -1.62
C GLU A 65 -15.18 -4.14 -0.95
N CYS A 66 -14.13 -4.20 -0.12
CA CYS A 66 -13.88 -5.35 0.75
C CYS A 66 -15.14 -5.70 1.56
N HIS A 67 -15.34 -7.00 1.81
CA HIS A 67 -16.50 -7.58 2.51
C HIS A 67 -17.82 -7.62 1.72
N ASN A 68 -17.83 -7.17 0.46
CA ASN A 68 -18.96 -7.39 -0.43
C ASN A 68 -18.93 -8.82 -1.03
N SER A 69 -20.09 -9.48 -1.22
CA SER A 69 -20.16 -10.81 -1.84
C SER A 69 -19.77 -10.83 -3.33
N ALA A 70 -19.81 -9.68 -3.99
CA ALA A 70 -19.33 -9.46 -5.34
C ALA A 70 -17.90 -8.89 -5.39
N TYR A 71 -17.17 -8.88 -4.27
CA TYR A 71 -15.79 -8.43 -4.23
C TYR A 71 -14.93 -9.18 -5.26
N LYS A 72 -14.14 -8.42 -6.01
CA LYS A 72 -13.20 -8.90 -7.00
C LYS A 72 -12.04 -7.90 -7.08
N ALA A 73 -10.82 -8.42 -7.09
CA ALA A 73 -9.61 -7.64 -7.34
C ALA A 73 -9.18 -7.77 -8.80
N ASP A 74 -8.59 -6.71 -9.36
CA ASP A 74 -7.78 -6.81 -10.57
C ASP A 74 -6.38 -7.31 -10.21
N GLU A 75 -6.07 -8.54 -10.60
CA GLU A 75 -4.79 -9.20 -10.30
C GLU A 75 -3.60 -8.50 -10.99
N ALA A 76 -3.83 -7.67 -12.00
CA ALA A 76 -2.78 -6.84 -12.58
C ALA A 76 -2.13 -5.90 -11.54
N GLY A 77 -2.89 -5.50 -10.50
CA GLY A 77 -2.38 -4.70 -9.38
C GLY A 77 -1.40 -5.47 -8.48
N PHE A 78 -1.36 -6.80 -8.52
CA PHE A 78 -0.48 -7.59 -7.67
C PHE A 78 1.00 -7.43 -8.04
N GLU A 79 1.31 -7.16 -9.31
CA GLU A 79 2.67 -6.82 -9.71
C GLU A 79 3.17 -5.56 -8.99
N THR A 80 2.32 -4.54 -8.86
CA THR A 80 2.63 -3.32 -8.10
C THR A 80 2.90 -3.64 -6.62
N ALA A 81 2.08 -4.47 -5.99
CA ALA A 81 2.27 -4.87 -4.59
C ALA A 81 3.60 -5.60 -4.37
N VAL A 82 3.95 -6.54 -5.26
CA VAL A 82 5.22 -7.26 -5.20
C VAL A 82 6.40 -6.31 -5.37
N ARG A 83 6.33 -5.37 -6.32
CA ARG A 83 7.37 -4.35 -6.54
C ARG A 83 7.56 -3.46 -5.33
N ILE A 84 6.48 -3.07 -4.64
CA ILE A 84 6.57 -2.31 -3.38
C ILE A 84 7.33 -3.11 -2.32
N HIS A 85 6.95 -4.37 -2.08
CA HIS A 85 7.62 -5.20 -1.08
C HIS A 85 9.10 -5.47 -1.40
N VAL A 86 9.42 -5.79 -2.65
CA VAL A 86 10.81 -5.98 -3.09
C VAL A 86 11.59 -4.67 -2.97
N GLY A 87 11.02 -3.55 -3.42
CA GLY A 87 11.66 -2.24 -3.33
C GLY A 87 11.93 -1.78 -1.90
N LEU A 88 11.06 -2.15 -0.94
CA LEU A 88 11.26 -1.93 0.49
C LEU A 88 12.41 -2.78 1.04
N ILE A 89 12.50 -4.05 0.62
CA ILE A 89 13.63 -4.93 1.01
C ILE A 89 14.94 -4.35 0.48
N GLU A 90 14.98 -3.95 -0.79
CA GLU A 90 16.15 -3.31 -1.39
C GLU A 90 16.53 -2.02 -0.65
N GLU A 91 15.57 -1.15 -0.37
CA GLU A 91 15.82 0.13 0.32
C GLU A 91 16.32 -0.03 1.75
N LEU A 92 15.84 -1.06 2.46
CA LEU A 92 16.12 -1.23 3.90
C LEU A 92 17.29 -2.16 4.18
N LEU A 93 17.57 -3.11 3.30
CA LEU A 93 18.44 -4.26 3.60
C LEU A 93 19.53 -4.49 2.55
N MET A 94 19.59 -3.71 1.48
CA MET A 94 20.58 -3.89 0.41
C MET A 94 21.34 -2.58 0.17
N ASP A 95 22.66 -2.71 -0.05
CA ASP A 95 23.59 -1.61 -0.34
C ASP A 95 23.61 -1.24 -1.84
#